data_AF-A0AAE3CA87-F1
#
_entry.id   AF-A0AAE3CA87-F1
#
_cell.length_a   1.000
_cell.length_b   1.000
_cell.length_c   1.000
_cell.angle_alpha   90.00
_cell.angle_beta   90.00
_cell.angle_gamma   90.00
#
_symmetry.space_group_name_H-M   'P 1'
#
loop_
_entity.id
_entity.type
_entity.pdbx_description
1 polymer ?
#
loop_
_entity_poly.entity_id
_entity_poly.type
_entity_poly.pdbx_seq_one_letter_code
_entity_poly.pdbx_strand_id
1 'polypeptide(L)'
;MCGSNSKKSIYIIRKMSVPHCARGPLRCEKCRIMEKEKKICLLKVYLEPGEIARPVLDIYFDGEKKFCEYDLIKTFENEEAAKEYAKRNMLNLLD
;
A
#
# COMPACT_ATOMS: atom_id res chain seq x y z
N MET A 1 -29.98 8.80 -9.32
CA MET A 1 -28.66 9.19 -9.83
C MET A 1 -27.61 8.40 -9.06
N CYS A 2 -27.11 7.31 -9.62
CA CYS A 2 -26.06 6.51 -8.99
C CYS A 2 -24.71 7.17 -9.30
N GLY A 3 -24.29 8.11 -8.44
CA GLY A 3 -22.96 8.69 -8.54
C GLY A 3 -21.93 7.61 -8.25
N SER A 4 -21.23 7.16 -9.29
CA SER A 4 -20.04 6.31 -9.14
C SER A 4 -18.96 7.11 -8.43
N ASN A 5 -19.03 7.13 -7.09
CA ASN A 5 -18.05 7.79 -6.24
C ASN A 5 -16.80 6.90 -6.17
N SER A 6 -16.11 6.77 -7.30
CA SER A 6 -14.83 6.07 -7.37
C SER A 6 -13.82 6.90 -6.61
N LYS A 7 -13.66 6.61 -5.30
CA LYS A 7 -12.64 7.22 -4.44
C LYS A 7 -11.31 7.27 -5.18
N LYS A 8 -10.69 8.45 -5.22
CA LYS A 8 -9.43 8.65 -5.95
C LYS A 8 -8.34 7.77 -5.32
N SER A 9 -7.81 6.84 -6.11
CA SER A 9 -6.75 5.94 -5.68
C SER A 9 -5.60 5.92 -6.67
N ILE A 10 -4.39 5.74 -6.14
CA ILE A 10 -3.15 5.59 -6.90
C ILE A 10 -2.49 4.27 -6.53
N TYR A 11 -1.59 3.78 -7.37
CA TYR A 11 -0.78 2.62 -7.06
C TYR A 11 0.64 3.05 -6.74
N ILE A 12 1.26 2.43 -5.75
CA ILE A 12 2.68 2.67 -5.44
C ILE A 12 3.41 1.35 -5.27
N ILE A 13 4.70 1.35 -5.56
CA ILE A 13 5.60 0.26 -5.21
C ILE A 13 6.45 0.71 -4.03
N ARG A 14 6.43 -0.03 -2.93
CA ARG A 14 7.19 0.30 -1.72
C ARG A 14 7.87 -0.93 -1.14
N LYS A 15 9.14 -0.80 -0.77
CA LYS A 15 9.84 -1.82 0.01
C LYS A 15 9.49 -1.67 1.50
N MET A 16 8.70 -2.60 2.03
CA MET A 16 8.26 -2.55 3.44
C MET A 16 8.01 -3.94 4.03
N SER A 17 7.95 -4.01 5.36
CA SER A 17 7.37 -5.16 6.06
C SER A 17 5.84 -5.04 6.04
N VAL A 18 5.16 -6.16 5.85
CA VAL A 18 3.69 -6.20 5.84
C VAL A 18 3.21 -6.46 7.27
N PRO A 19 2.36 -5.59 7.85
CA PRO A 19 1.84 -5.83 9.19
C PRO A 19 0.90 -7.04 9.19
N HIS A 20 1.11 -7.98 10.12
CA HIS A 20 0.19 -9.11 10.33
C HIS A 20 -1.09 -8.67 11.08
N CYS A 21 -1.00 -7.68 11.98
CA CYS A 21 -2.16 -7.13 12.69
C CYS A 21 -1.91 -5.69 13.21
N ALA A 22 -2.98 -5.04 13.68
CA ALA A 22 -2.96 -3.67 14.21
C ALA A 22 -2.11 -3.47 15.49
N ARG A 23 -1.73 -4.54 16.19
CA ARG A 23 -0.93 -4.45 17.43
C ARG A 23 0.54 -4.08 17.18
N GLY A 24 1.05 -4.36 15.97
CA GLY A 24 2.44 -4.08 15.60
C GLY A 24 3.50 -4.98 16.29
N PRO A 25 4.78 -4.82 15.94
CA PRO A 25 5.89 -5.69 16.36
C PRO A 25 6.22 -5.61 17.85
N LEU A 26 5.89 -4.49 18.52
CA LEU A 26 6.07 -4.34 19.96
C LEU A 26 5.19 -5.31 20.76
N ARG A 27 3.98 -5.64 20.22
CA ARG A 27 2.95 -6.42 20.92
C ARG A 27 2.50 -7.68 20.19
N CYS A 28 3.08 -7.99 19.03
CA CYS A 28 2.78 -9.21 18.26
C CYS A 28 4.06 -9.86 17.75
N GLU A 29 4.30 -11.10 18.15
CA GLU A 29 5.48 -11.87 17.77
C GLU A 29 5.58 -12.10 16.26
N LYS A 30 4.47 -12.41 15.58
CA LYS A 30 4.43 -12.54 14.12
C LYS A 30 4.84 -11.25 13.43
N CYS A 31 4.32 -10.09 13.88
CA CYS A 31 4.75 -8.79 13.37
C CYS A 31 6.24 -8.55 13.62
N ARG A 32 6.78 -8.95 14.78
CA ARG A 32 8.21 -8.80 15.11
C ARG A 32 9.11 -9.64 14.20
N ILE A 33 8.67 -10.84 13.83
CA ILE A 33 9.40 -11.68 12.86
C ILE A 33 9.33 -11.03 11.48
N MET A 34 8.14 -10.65 11.02
CA MET A 34 7.93 -10.06 9.70
C MET A 34 8.58 -8.69 9.53
N GLU A 35 8.82 -7.94 10.62
CA GLU A 35 9.54 -6.66 10.57
C GLU A 35 10.98 -6.81 10.05
N LYS A 36 11.59 -7.98 10.25
CA LYS A 36 12.94 -8.28 9.76
C LYS A 36 12.97 -8.54 8.25
N GLU A 37 11.82 -8.83 7.64
CA GLU A 37 11.68 -9.15 6.22
C GLU A 37 11.01 -8.01 5.47
N LYS A 38 11.78 -7.30 4.63
CA LYS A 38 11.22 -6.28 3.73
C LYS A 38 10.93 -6.91 2.37
N LYS A 39 9.69 -6.74 1.89
CA LYS A 39 9.23 -7.20 0.57
C LYS A 39 8.98 -5.99 -0.33
N ILE A 40 9.08 -6.20 -1.64
CA ILE A 40 8.60 -5.23 -2.61
C ILE A 40 7.08 -5.39 -2.72
N CYS A 41 6.34 -4.37 -2.33
CA CYS A 41 4.88 -4.42 -2.26
C CYS A 41 4.28 -3.46 -3.28
N LEU A 42 3.34 -3.94 -4.09
CA LEU A 42 2.42 -3.10 -4.85
C LEU A 42 1.20 -2.81 -4.00
N LEU A 43 0.97 -1.53 -3.73
CA LEU A 43 -0.10 -1.05 -2.87
C LEU A 43 -1.09 -0.22 -3.69
N LYS A 44 -2.38 -0.36 -3.41
CA LYS A 44 -3.41 0.59 -3.84
C LYS A 44 -3.65 1.55 -2.70
N VAL A 45 -3.35 2.82 -2.90
CA VAL A 45 -3.45 3.88 -1.89
C VAL A 45 -4.65 4.75 -2.18
N TYR A 46 -5.49 4.96 -1.18
CA TYR A 46 -6.69 5.78 -1.24
C TYR A 46 -6.36 7.19 -0.77
N LEU A 47 -6.58 8.19 -1.62
CA LEU A 47 -6.30 9.59 -1.29
C LEU A 47 -7.39 10.21 -0.40
N GLU A 48 -8.51 9.52 -0.24
CA GLU A 48 -9.63 9.90 0.60
C GLU A 48 -9.96 8.76 1.56
N PRO A 49 -10.33 9.07 2.82
CA PRO A 49 -10.59 8.07 3.84
C PRO A 49 -11.78 7.15 3.48
N GLY A 50 -11.68 5.90 3.91
CA GLY A 50 -12.67 4.85 3.81
C GLY A 50 -13.80 4.95 4.84
N GLU A 51 -14.82 4.11 4.68
CA GLU A 51 -15.76 3.80 5.79
C GLU A 51 -15.33 2.52 6.53
N ILE A 52 -14.36 1.79 5.99
CA ILE A 52 -13.83 0.57 6.59
C ILE A 52 -12.42 0.83 7.13
N ALA A 53 -12.11 0.23 8.27
CA ALA A 53 -10.77 0.33 8.85
C ALA A 53 -9.74 -0.36 7.95
N ARG A 54 -8.75 0.39 7.47
CA ARG A 54 -7.61 -0.11 6.71
C ARG A 54 -6.28 0.26 7.36
N PRO A 55 -5.21 -0.48 7.06
CA PRO A 55 -3.86 -0.02 7.34
C PRO A 55 -3.59 1.34 6.68
N VAL A 56 -2.80 2.16 7.36
CA VAL A 56 -2.41 3.49 6.90
C VAL A 56 -0.90 3.51 6.70
N LEU A 57 -0.44 4.21 5.66
CA LEU A 57 0.98 4.51 5.44
C LEU A 57 1.18 5.99 5.12
N ASP A 58 2.40 6.45 5.26
CA ASP A 58 2.78 7.79 4.84
C ASP A 58 3.27 7.81 3.38
N ILE A 59 2.68 8.67 2.56
CA ILE A 59 3.16 8.95 1.19
C ILE A 59 3.54 10.42 1.06
N TYR A 60 4.46 10.71 0.14
CA TYR A 60 4.65 12.07 -0.35
C TYR A 60 3.81 12.23 -1.61
N PHE A 61 2.87 13.16 -1.57
CA PHE A 61 2.00 13.47 -2.70
C PHE A 61 1.87 14.98 -2.81
N ASP A 62 2.26 15.53 -3.96
CA ASP A 62 2.29 16.98 -4.20
C ASP A 62 3.21 17.74 -3.21
N GLY A 63 4.39 17.18 -2.92
CA GLY A 63 5.36 17.77 -1.99
C GLY A 63 4.99 17.66 -0.49
N GLU A 64 3.78 17.21 -0.17
CA GLU A 64 3.30 17.06 1.20
C GLU A 64 3.32 15.62 1.67
N LYS A 65 3.65 15.42 2.96
CA LYS A 65 3.50 14.13 3.62
C LYS A 65 2.04 13.91 4.01
N LYS A 66 1.41 12.87 3.45
CA LYS A 66 0.01 12.50 3.74
C LYS A 66 -0.07 11.09 4.32
N PHE A 67 -0.99 10.88 5.25
CA PHE A 67 -1.33 9.56 5.78
C PHE A 67 -2.54 9.03 5.04
N CYS A 68 -2.35 7.96 4.29
CA CYS A 68 -3.37 7.41 3.40
C CYS A 68 -3.63 5.93 3.71
N GLU A 69 -4.89 5.53 3.60
CA GLU A 69 -5.29 4.14 3.67
C GLU A 69 -4.75 3.36 2.46
N TYR A 70 -4.47 2.08 2.63
CA TYR A 70 -4.07 1.24 1.51
C TYR A 70 -4.56 -0.20 1.60
N ASP A 71 -4.59 -0.84 0.43
CA ASP A 71 -4.68 -2.28 0.27
C ASP A 71 -3.37 -2.82 -0.31
N LEU A 72 -2.87 -3.91 0.25
CA LEU A 72 -1.76 -4.69 -0.34
C LEU A 72 -2.32 -5.51 -1.50
N ILE A 73 -1.88 -5.20 -2.73
CA ILE A 73 -2.32 -5.92 -3.92
C ILE A 73 -1.48 -7.18 -4.12
N LYS A 74 -0.16 -7.04 -4.08
CA LYS A 74 0.78 -8.15 -4.31
C LYS A 74 2.18 -7.84 -3.78
N THR A 75 2.91 -8.89 -3.41
CA THR A 75 4.35 -8.81 -3.08
C THR A 75 5.19 -9.44 -4.19
N PHE A 76 6.40 -8.93 -4.38
CA PHE A 76 7.33 -9.32 -5.43
C PHE A 76 8.74 -9.53 -4.86
N GLU A 77 9.55 -10.29 -5.60
CA GLU A 77 10.96 -10.53 -5.28
C GLU A 77 11.84 -9.30 -5.61
N ASN A 78 11.49 -8.57 -6.67
CA ASN A 78 12.20 -7.38 -7.12
C ASN A 78 11.22 -6.31 -7.65
N GLU A 79 11.74 -5.10 -7.89
CA GLU A 79 10.96 -3.94 -8.30
C GLU A 79 10.52 -4.03 -9.76
N GLU A 80 11.37 -4.60 -10.62
CA GLU A 80 11.10 -4.81 -12.03
C GLU A 80 9.84 -5.66 -12.23
N ALA A 81 9.71 -6.78 -11.50
CA ALA A 81 8.54 -7.63 -11.55
C ALA A 81 7.26 -6.91 -11.11
N ALA A 82 7.36 -6.01 -10.12
CA ALA A 82 6.23 -5.19 -9.67
C ALA A 82 5.81 -4.17 -10.74
N LYS A 83 6.79 -3.51 -11.39
CA LYS A 83 6.58 -2.56 -12.49
C LYS A 83 5.96 -3.25 -13.72
N GLU A 84 6.48 -4.41 -14.10
CA GLU A 84 5.91 -5.22 -15.19
C GLU A 84 4.47 -5.61 -14.91
N TYR A 85 4.18 -6.07 -13.69
CA TYR A 85 2.82 -6.41 -13.29
C TYR A 85 1.89 -5.21 -13.39
N ALA A 86 2.31 -4.05 -12.88
CA ALA A 86 1.52 -2.82 -12.96
C ALA A 86 1.25 -2.40 -14.41
N LYS A 87 2.26 -2.45 -15.27
CA LYS A 87 2.14 -2.15 -16.70
C LYS A 87 1.17 -3.10 -17.41
N ARG A 88 1.29 -4.41 -17.18
CA ARG A 88 0.40 -5.44 -17.76
C ARG A 88 -1.06 -5.24 -17.34
N ASN A 89 -1.29 -4.74 -16.13
CA ASN A 89 -2.63 -4.49 -15.59
C ASN A 89 -3.09 -3.03 -15.76
N MET A 90 -2.35 -2.19 -16.49
CA MET A 90 -2.67 -0.78 -16.73
C MET A 90 -2.92 0.03 -15.44
N LEU A 91 -2.14 -0.25 -14.40
CA LEU A 91 -2.26 0.44 -13.12
C LEU A 91 -1.58 1.80 -13.19
N ASN A 92 -2.23 2.82 -12.63
CA ASN A 92 -1.67 4.17 -12.52
C ASN A 92 -0.67 4.23 -11.35
N LEU A 93 0.60 3.94 -11.64
CA LEU A 93 1.69 4.05 -10.67
C LEU A 93 2.04 5.52 -10.42
N LEU A 94 2.22 5.87 -9.15
CA LEU A 94 2.91 7.08 -8.74
C LEU A 94 4.41 6.79 -8.78
N ASP A 95 5.12 7.48 -9.67
CA ASP A 95 6.59 7.45 -9.75
C ASP A 95 7.25 8.29 -8.65
#